data_AF-A0ABD5X4Y6-F1
#
_entry.id   AF-A0ABD5X4Y6-F1
#
_cell.length_a   1.000
_cell.length_b   1.000
_cell.length_c   1.000
_cell.angle_alpha   90.00
_cell.angle_beta   90.00
_cell.angle_gamma   90.00
#
_symmetry.space_group_name_H-M   'P 1'
#
loop_
_entity.id
_entity.type
_entity.pdbx_description
1 polymer ?
#
loop_
_entity_poly.entity_id
_entity_poly.type
_entity_poly.pdbx_seq_one_letter_code
_entity_poly.pdbx_strand_id
1 'polypeptide(L)'
;MPSKPTPGPKEQFCTSCGAVIKEQATLCPDCGADNDGGPSGPSDFHYCESCGLHIQSDPELCPDCGVRQHSGKNWSDGESVLLWVFGGFAILAALSQIASPGADIASSILTGLVFLAIGILALPPVHQRIERADDRHSLTTFGNVKSVKKYPVSRYDGACAICDGSVEEGTRREYAEEFAVFGLVLSTADSGSNVYCQSCALLEDNAESARIDSDEALRNPFEKANTPETTDTTESGEADPTFENQSNSRSIERTEE
;
A
#
# COMPACT_ATOMS: atom_id res chain seq x y z
N MET A 1 -28.13 -13.73 -5.79
CA MET A 1 -27.08 -14.30 -4.92
C MET A 1 -27.65 -14.35 -3.51
N PRO A 2 -27.51 -15.44 -2.74
CA PRO A 2 -27.97 -15.47 -1.36
C PRO A 2 -27.22 -14.38 -0.58
N SER A 3 -27.97 -13.55 0.14
CA SER A 3 -27.41 -12.52 1.02
C SER A 3 -26.52 -13.18 2.07
N LYS A 4 -25.24 -12.80 2.16
CA LYS A 4 -24.37 -13.24 3.26
C LYS A 4 -25.00 -12.82 4.60
N PRO A 5 -24.98 -13.67 5.64
CA PRO A 5 -25.43 -13.28 6.97
C PRO A 5 -24.59 -12.10 7.46
N THR A 6 -25.24 -11.06 7.97
CA THR A 6 -24.59 -9.90 8.58
C THR A 6 -24.81 -9.97 10.09
N PRO A 7 -23.76 -9.83 10.90
CA PRO A 7 -23.88 -9.89 12.35
C PRO A 7 -24.70 -8.68 12.84
N GLY A 8 -25.56 -8.91 13.83
CA GLY A 8 -26.26 -7.85 14.52
C GLY A 8 -25.34 -7.00 15.43
N PRO A 9 -25.87 -5.98 16.12
CA PRO A 9 -25.10 -5.02 16.91
C PRO A 9 -24.33 -5.58 18.12
N LYS A 10 -24.49 -6.86 18.44
CA LYS A 10 -23.82 -7.58 19.57
C LYS A 10 -23.35 -8.96 19.13
N GLU A 11 -23.10 -9.09 17.84
CA GLU A 11 -22.68 -10.32 17.21
C GLU A 11 -21.42 -10.01 16.40
N GLN A 12 -20.58 -11.02 16.27
CA GLN A 12 -19.34 -10.95 15.53
C GLN A 12 -19.16 -12.26 14.76
N PHE A 13 -18.27 -12.26 13.78
CA PHE A 13 -17.87 -13.51 13.13
C PHE A 13 -16.82 -14.22 13.97
N CYS A 14 -16.93 -15.54 14.09
CA CYS A 14 -15.90 -16.37 14.67
C CYS A 14 -14.62 -16.27 13.82
N THR A 15 -13.50 -15.99 14.47
CA THR A 15 -12.18 -15.82 13.83
C THR A 15 -11.60 -17.11 13.27
N SER A 16 -12.20 -18.26 13.58
CA SER A 16 -11.75 -19.59 13.15
C SER A 16 -12.62 -20.22 12.05
N CYS A 17 -13.94 -20.02 12.06
CA CYS A 17 -14.84 -20.65 11.09
C CYS A 17 -15.79 -19.68 10.36
N GLY A 18 -15.81 -18.40 10.73
CA GLY A 18 -16.68 -17.41 10.10
C GLY A 18 -18.17 -17.53 10.45
N ALA A 19 -18.55 -18.32 11.46
CA ALA A 19 -19.92 -18.35 11.97
C ALA A 19 -20.29 -17.08 12.73
N VAL A 20 -21.55 -16.67 12.71
CA VAL A 20 -22.02 -15.53 13.53
C VAL A 20 -22.22 -16.00 14.96
N ILE A 21 -21.46 -15.40 15.89
CA ILE A 21 -21.47 -15.66 17.31
C ILE A 21 -21.79 -14.38 18.08
N LYS A 22 -22.13 -14.49 19.37
CA LYS A 22 -22.28 -13.31 20.23
C LYS A 22 -20.91 -12.69 20.49
N GLU A 23 -20.85 -11.36 20.60
CA GLU A 23 -19.61 -10.62 20.89
C GLU A 23 -18.94 -11.10 22.20
N GLN A 24 -19.76 -11.41 23.21
CA GLN A 24 -19.29 -11.95 24.49
C GLN A 24 -19.05 -13.48 24.50
N ALA A 25 -19.13 -14.16 23.35
CA ALA A 25 -19.00 -15.60 23.30
C ALA A 25 -17.52 -16.03 23.32
N THR A 26 -17.11 -16.59 24.44
CA THR A 26 -15.77 -17.15 24.61
C THR A 26 -15.48 -18.33 23.70
N LEU A 27 -16.46 -19.22 23.53
CA LEU A 27 -16.31 -20.40 22.67
C LEU A 27 -17.29 -20.33 21.51
N CYS A 28 -16.82 -20.63 20.30
CA CYS A 28 -17.68 -20.74 19.14
C CYS A 28 -18.52 -22.04 19.23
N PRO A 29 -19.86 -21.97 19.19
CA PRO A 29 -20.71 -23.16 19.24
C PRO A 29 -20.62 -24.04 17.99
N ASP A 30 -20.17 -23.48 16.87
CA ASP A 30 -20.12 -24.20 15.58
C ASP A 30 -18.78 -24.92 15.35
N CYS A 31 -17.64 -24.32 15.75
CA CYS A 31 -16.31 -24.92 15.55
C CYS A 31 -15.52 -25.21 16.83
N GLY A 32 -15.99 -24.75 17.99
CA GLY A 32 -15.32 -24.96 19.27
C GLY A 32 -14.07 -24.10 19.51
N ALA A 33 -13.75 -23.16 18.62
CA ALA A 33 -12.61 -22.25 18.81
C ALA A 33 -12.86 -21.20 19.89
N ASP A 34 -11.82 -20.89 20.66
CA ASP A 34 -11.80 -19.77 21.60
C ASP A 34 -11.73 -18.44 20.83
N ASN A 35 -12.64 -17.52 21.15
CA ASN A 35 -12.69 -16.17 20.57
C ASN A 35 -12.17 -15.10 21.54
N ASP A 36 -11.64 -15.49 22.71
CA ASP A 36 -11.10 -14.58 23.74
C ASP A 36 -9.74 -13.97 23.38
N GLY A 37 -9.25 -14.15 22.15
CA GLY A 37 -7.86 -13.82 21.79
C GLY A 37 -6.81 -14.73 22.43
N GLY A 38 -7.23 -15.87 23.02
CA GLY A 38 -6.33 -16.97 23.39
C GLY A 38 -5.60 -17.52 22.16
N PRO A 39 -4.48 -18.23 22.33
CA PRO A 39 -3.65 -18.70 21.23
C PRO A 39 -4.42 -19.73 20.40
N SER A 40 -5.19 -19.24 19.43
CA SER A 40 -5.58 -20.02 18.27
C SER A 40 -4.25 -20.40 17.62
N GLY A 41 -4.00 -21.71 17.49
CA GLY A 41 -2.78 -22.20 16.84
C GLY A 41 -2.58 -21.54 15.48
N PRO A 42 -1.35 -21.59 14.91
CA PRO A 42 -1.00 -20.86 13.70
C PRO A 42 -1.90 -21.28 12.55
N SER A 43 -2.98 -20.52 12.33
CA SER A 43 -3.77 -20.59 11.12
C SER A 43 -3.23 -19.52 10.19
N ASP A 44 -2.81 -19.92 9.00
CA ASP A 44 -2.36 -19.01 7.94
C ASP A 44 -3.48 -18.10 7.40
N PHE A 45 -4.66 -18.15 8.03
CA PHE A 45 -5.87 -17.46 7.63
C PHE A 45 -6.67 -17.00 8.85
N HIS A 46 -7.31 -15.85 8.71
CA HIS A 46 -8.28 -15.27 9.63
C HIS A 46 -9.55 -14.88 8.86
N TYR A 47 -10.61 -14.44 9.55
CA TYR A 47 -11.86 -13.99 8.92
C TYR A 47 -12.08 -12.50 9.18
N CYS A 48 -12.55 -11.72 8.18
CA CYS A 48 -12.88 -10.29 8.38
C CYS A 48 -13.97 -10.17 9.47
N GLU A 49 -13.70 -9.41 10.52
CA GLU A 49 -14.64 -9.17 11.63
C GLU A 49 -15.95 -8.49 11.17
N SER A 50 -15.91 -7.79 10.02
CA SER A 50 -17.07 -7.07 9.47
C SER A 50 -17.86 -7.86 8.41
N CYS A 51 -17.21 -8.70 7.58
CA CYS A 51 -17.89 -9.40 6.48
C CYS A 51 -17.69 -10.92 6.44
N GLY A 52 -16.90 -11.48 7.35
CA GLY A 52 -16.65 -12.92 7.44
C GLY A 52 -15.89 -13.49 6.23
N LEU A 53 -15.19 -12.67 5.45
CA LEU A 53 -14.35 -13.17 4.36
C LEU A 53 -13.13 -13.90 4.93
N HIS A 54 -12.84 -15.08 4.41
CA HIS A 54 -11.59 -15.81 4.66
C HIS A 54 -10.42 -15.08 4.00
N ILE A 55 -9.51 -14.55 4.81
CA ILE A 55 -8.37 -13.74 4.41
C ILE A 55 -7.09 -14.40 4.93
N GLN A 56 -5.96 -14.19 4.25
CA GLN A 56 -4.65 -14.68 4.73
C GLN A 56 -4.29 -14.02 6.07
N SER A 57 -3.26 -14.52 6.76
CA SER A 57 -2.73 -13.89 7.97
C SER A 57 -2.04 -12.55 7.63
N ASP A 58 -2.37 -11.50 8.40
CA ASP A 58 -1.84 -10.11 8.30
C ASP A 58 -2.34 -9.13 7.19
N PRO A 59 -3.61 -9.15 6.75
CA PRO A 59 -4.14 -8.14 5.85
C PRO A 59 -4.53 -6.90 6.65
N GLU A 60 -3.77 -5.81 6.52
CA GLU A 60 -4.11 -4.51 7.14
C GLU A 60 -5.51 -4.01 6.74
N LEU A 61 -5.97 -4.42 5.55
CA LEU A 61 -7.27 -4.09 5.00
C LEU A 61 -7.88 -5.35 4.39
N CYS A 62 -9.16 -5.62 4.66
CA CYS A 62 -9.83 -6.71 3.99
C CYS A 62 -10.21 -6.31 2.55
N PRO A 63 -9.96 -7.16 1.54
CA PRO A 63 -10.23 -6.87 0.13
C PRO A 63 -11.72 -6.79 -0.25
N ASP A 64 -12.64 -7.33 0.57
CA ASP A 64 -14.09 -7.32 0.29
C ASP A 64 -14.84 -6.27 1.12
N CYS A 65 -14.48 -6.09 2.41
CA CYS A 65 -15.16 -5.18 3.33
C CYS A 65 -14.45 -3.83 3.51
N GLY A 66 -13.17 -3.70 3.15
CA GLY A 66 -12.40 -2.46 3.31
C GLY A 66 -12.13 -2.02 4.75
N VAL A 67 -12.66 -2.72 5.76
CA VAL A 67 -12.38 -2.40 7.16
C VAL A 67 -10.97 -2.87 7.55
N ARG A 68 -10.31 -2.06 8.39
CA ARG A 68 -9.00 -2.41 8.96
C ARG A 68 -9.13 -3.63 9.84
N GLN A 69 -8.26 -4.62 9.63
CA GLN A 69 -8.16 -5.75 10.53
C GLN A 69 -7.11 -5.40 11.58
N HIS A 70 -7.45 -5.58 12.87
CA HIS A 70 -6.44 -5.59 13.91
C HIS A 70 -5.70 -6.92 13.80
N SER A 71 -4.64 -6.96 13.00
CA SER A 71 -3.69 -8.07 13.03
C SER A 71 -3.20 -8.20 14.47
N GLY A 72 -3.72 -9.19 15.18
CA GLY A 72 -3.25 -9.62 16.49
C GLY A 72 -1.88 -10.25 16.36
N LYS A 73 -0.88 -9.48 15.89
CA LYS A 73 0.50 -9.74 16.29
C LYS A 73 0.47 -9.58 17.79
N ASN A 74 0.28 -10.70 18.47
CA ASN A 74 0.75 -10.91 19.83
C ASN A 74 2.24 -10.62 19.76
N TRP A 75 2.58 -9.35 19.91
CA TRP A 75 3.92 -8.90 20.13
C TRP A 75 4.33 -9.68 21.36
N SER A 76 5.20 -10.66 21.19
CA SER A 76 5.80 -11.35 22.30
C SER A 76 6.52 -10.29 23.12
N ASP A 77 5.83 -9.78 24.15
CA ASP A 77 6.24 -8.68 25.03
C ASP A 77 7.63 -8.92 25.66
N GLY A 78 8.16 -10.14 25.57
CA GLY A 78 9.51 -10.49 25.99
C GLY A 78 10.64 -9.87 25.16
N GLU A 79 10.51 -9.77 23.84
CA GLU A 79 11.64 -9.29 23.00
C GLU A 79 11.78 -7.76 23.05
N SER A 80 10.65 -7.06 23.09
CA SER A 80 10.58 -5.61 23.27
C SER A 80 11.16 -5.19 24.62
N VAL A 81 10.77 -5.86 25.71
CA VAL A 81 11.25 -5.52 27.05
C VAL A 81 12.76 -5.73 27.16
N LEU A 82 13.30 -6.80 26.59
CA LEU A 82 14.75 -7.02 26.54
C LEU A 82 15.47 -5.90 25.79
N LEU A 83 14.97 -5.49 24.62
CA LEU A 83 15.52 -4.37 23.86
C LEU A 83 15.52 -3.05 24.64
N TRP A 84 14.44 -2.75 25.37
CA TRP A 84 14.37 -1.59 26.25
C TRP A 84 15.37 -1.66 27.41
N VAL A 85 15.51 -2.83 28.05
CA VAL A 85 16.45 -3.04 29.16
C VAL A 85 17.90 -2.94 28.68
N PHE A 86 18.25 -3.61 27.58
CA PHE A 86 19.59 -3.55 27.01
C PHE A 86 19.93 -2.16 26.47
N GLY A 87 18.99 -1.48 25.79
CA GLY A 87 19.16 -0.11 25.32
C GLY A 87 19.35 0.90 26.47
N GLY A 88 18.53 0.79 27.52
CA GLY A 88 18.69 1.60 28.74
C GLY A 88 20.03 1.35 29.44
N PHE A 89 20.46 0.09 29.56
CA PHE A 89 21.74 -0.27 30.16
C PHE A 89 22.93 0.26 29.35
N ALA A 90 22.86 0.22 28.01
CA ALA A 90 23.89 0.79 27.13
C ALA A 90 24.04 2.31 27.31
N ILE A 91 22.93 3.05 27.44
CA ILE A 91 22.95 4.50 27.69
C ILE A 91 23.57 4.80 29.06
N LEU A 92 23.19 4.05 30.10
CA LEU A 92 23.75 4.20 31.43
C LEU A 92 25.25 3.87 31.46
N ALA A 93 25.69 2.83 30.75
CA ALA A 93 27.10 2.48 30.61
C ALA A 93 27.91 3.58 29.90
N ALA A 94 27.33 4.20 28.85
CA ALA A 94 27.96 5.33 28.15
C ALA A 94 28.11 6.56 29.08
N LEU A 95 27.06 6.90 29.85
CA LEU A 95 27.11 8.01 30.81
C LEU A 95 28.07 7.73 31.98
N SER A 96 28.17 6.47 32.42
CA SER A 96 29.09 6.06 33.48
C SER A 96 30.56 6.26 33.10
N GLN A 97 30.91 6.22 31.81
CA GLN A 97 32.28 6.49 31.35
C GLN A 97 32.68 7.96 31.33
N ILE A 98 31.71 8.87 31.44
CA ILE A 98 31.98 10.31 31.59
C ILE A 98 32.39 10.63 33.04
N ALA A 99 31.95 9.81 34.00
CA ALA A 99 32.17 10.04 35.43
C ALA A 99 33.42 9.34 36.00
N SER A 100 34.13 8.52 35.21
CA SER A 100 35.28 7.76 35.69
C SER A 100 36.60 8.55 35.57
N PRO A 101 37.26 8.91 36.69
CA PRO A 101 38.57 9.54 36.64
C PRO A 101 39.63 8.52 36.19
N GLY A 102 40.24 8.75 35.02
CA GLY A 102 41.37 7.96 34.52
C GLY A 102 41.15 7.25 33.18
N ALA A 103 40.00 7.41 32.53
CA ALA A 103 39.80 6.92 31.17
C ALA A 103 40.50 7.83 30.14
N ASP A 104 41.14 7.22 29.14
CA ASP A 104 41.64 7.95 27.98
C ASP A 104 40.46 8.63 27.26
N ILE A 105 40.56 9.95 27.08
CA ILE A 105 39.46 10.78 26.53
C ILE A 105 39.12 10.31 25.10
N ALA A 106 40.12 9.85 24.34
CA ALA A 106 39.92 9.36 22.99
C ALA A 106 39.12 8.05 22.93
N SER A 107 39.36 7.11 23.84
CA SER A 107 38.66 5.81 23.84
C SER A 107 37.25 5.93 24.41
N SER A 108 37.07 6.76 25.45
CA SER A 108 35.75 7.02 26.05
C SER A 108 34.76 7.68 25.07
N ILE A 109 35.21 8.63 24.25
CA ILE A 109 34.36 9.25 23.22
C ILE A 109 33.94 8.23 22.16
N LEU A 110 34.88 7.45 21.62
CA LEU A 110 34.59 6.47 20.58
C LEU A 110 33.61 5.40 21.09
N THR A 111 33.88 4.83 22.27
CA THR A 111 33.02 3.82 22.89
C THR A 111 31.65 4.40 23.25
N GLY A 112 31.59 5.64 23.77
CA GLY A 112 30.34 6.33 24.06
C GLY A 112 29.47 6.56 22.82
N LEU A 113 30.07 6.98 21.70
CA LEU A 113 29.37 7.13 20.43
C LEU A 113 28.82 5.81 19.88
N VAL A 114 29.60 4.73 20.00
CA VAL A 114 29.15 3.38 19.57
C VAL A 114 27.96 2.92 20.41
N PHE A 115 28.02 3.02 21.73
CA PHE A 115 26.89 2.64 22.59
C PHE A 115 25.67 3.54 22.40
N LEU A 116 25.86 4.83 22.14
CA LEU A 116 24.78 5.76 21.83
C LEU A 116 24.13 5.41 20.49
N ALA A 117 24.90 5.07 19.46
CA ALA A 117 24.37 4.63 18.17
C ALA A 117 23.59 3.31 18.30
N ILE A 118 24.13 2.33 19.03
CA ILE A 118 23.45 1.05 19.30
C ILE A 118 22.16 1.28 20.09
N GLY A 119 22.20 2.13 21.12
CA GLY A 119 21.03 2.47 21.93
C GLY A 119 19.94 3.16 21.11
N ILE A 120 20.30 4.09 20.21
CA ILE A 120 19.35 4.73 19.31
C ILE A 120 18.76 3.73 18.31
N LEU A 121 19.58 2.86 17.71
CA LEU A 121 19.07 1.84 16.79
C LEU A 121 18.12 0.88 17.48
N ALA A 122 18.43 0.45 18.71
CA ALA A 122 17.62 -0.48 19.51
C ALA A 122 16.26 0.09 19.94
N LEU A 123 16.02 1.41 19.84
CA LEU A 123 14.73 1.99 20.17
C LEU A 123 13.68 1.56 19.14
N PRO A 124 12.56 0.93 19.55
CA PRO A 124 11.46 0.55 18.66
C PRO A 124 10.96 1.67 17.73
N PRO A 125 10.84 2.95 18.14
CA PRO A 125 10.44 4.02 17.22
C PRO A 125 11.43 4.28 16.08
N VAL A 126 12.70 3.87 16.22
CA VAL A 126 13.72 3.99 15.16
C VAL A 126 13.63 2.78 14.22
N HIS A 127 13.52 1.56 14.74
CA HIS A 127 13.32 0.35 13.93
C HIS A 127 12.03 0.46 13.08
N GLN A 128 10.92 0.85 13.69
CA GLN A 128 9.66 1.06 12.98
C GLN A 128 9.71 2.24 11.99
N ARG A 129 10.67 3.17 12.13
CA ARG A 129 10.90 4.24 11.16
C ARG A 129 11.79 3.80 10.02
N ILE A 130 12.78 2.93 10.27
CA ILE A 130 13.67 2.35 9.26
C ILE A 130 12.92 1.31 8.41
N GLU A 131 12.10 0.47 9.02
CA GLU A 131 11.24 -0.49 8.30
C GLU A 131 10.17 0.24 7.46
N ARG A 132 9.68 1.40 7.92
CA ARG A 132 8.87 2.32 7.08
C ARG A 132 9.70 3.21 6.16
N ALA A 133 11.02 3.21 6.27
CA ALA A 133 11.90 3.98 5.38
C ALA A 133 12.19 3.23 4.07
N ASP A 134 11.87 1.94 3.99
CA ASP A 134 11.86 1.19 2.71
C ASP A 134 10.85 1.78 1.71
N ASP A 135 9.92 2.63 2.17
CA ASP A 135 9.00 3.40 1.32
C ASP A 135 9.59 4.73 0.78
N ARG A 136 10.85 5.11 1.07
CA ARG A 136 11.25 6.53 0.89
C ARG A 136 12.37 6.85 -0.11
N HIS A 137 12.04 7.92 -0.84
CA HIS A 137 12.82 8.92 -1.57
C HIS A 137 14.35 8.79 -1.51
N SER A 138 15.00 9.10 -2.65
CA SER A 138 16.45 9.03 -2.79
C SER A 138 17.17 9.71 -1.62
N LEU A 139 18.32 9.15 -1.22
CA LEU A 139 19.17 9.65 -0.12
C LEU A 139 19.60 11.12 -0.28
N THR A 140 19.43 11.68 -1.48
CA THR A 140 19.68 13.08 -1.84
C THR A 140 18.49 14.00 -1.57
N THR A 141 17.38 13.49 -1.04
CA THR A 141 16.16 14.27 -0.79
C THR A 141 16.29 15.08 0.49
N PHE A 142 16.20 16.40 0.34
CA PHE A 142 16.18 17.36 1.44
C PHE A 142 15.08 18.40 1.23
N GLY A 143 14.37 18.72 2.31
CA GLY A 143 13.36 19.77 2.35
C GLY A 143 11.93 19.22 2.37
N ASN A 144 10.97 20.08 2.06
CA ASN A 144 9.57 19.68 1.97
C ASN A 144 9.35 18.88 0.70
N VAL A 145 8.84 17.65 0.86
CA VAL A 145 8.48 16.76 -0.22
C VAL A 145 6.99 16.43 -0.14
N LYS A 146 6.37 16.31 -1.30
CA LYS A 146 5.00 15.80 -1.40
C LYS A 146 5.05 14.30 -1.60
N SER A 147 4.40 13.58 -0.70
CA SER A 147 4.18 12.15 -0.81
C SER A 147 2.73 11.89 -1.19
N VAL A 148 2.52 10.95 -2.12
CA VAL A 148 1.19 10.54 -2.57
C VAL A 148 1.09 9.03 -2.45
N LYS A 149 0.23 8.54 -1.55
CA LYS A 149 -0.06 7.11 -1.41
C LYS A 149 -1.37 6.79 -2.09
N LYS A 150 -1.41 5.70 -2.86
CA LYS A 150 -2.59 5.24 -3.60
C LYS A 150 -3.13 3.96 -2.97
N TYR A 151 -4.42 3.95 -2.69
CA TYR A 151 -5.12 2.79 -2.15
C TYR A 151 -6.32 2.46 -3.03
N PRO A 152 -6.53 1.20 -3.44
CA PRO A 152 -7.78 0.81 -4.09
C PRO A 152 -8.92 0.92 -3.08
N VAL A 153 -10.08 1.40 -3.53
CA VAL A 153 -11.29 1.49 -2.70
C VAL A 153 -12.43 0.82 -3.44
N SER A 154 -13.01 -0.18 -2.81
CA SER A 154 -14.26 -0.82 -3.22
C SER A 154 -15.38 -0.33 -2.30
N ARG A 155 -16.48 0.17 -2.90
CA ARG A 155 -17.65 0.80 -2.24
C ARG A 155 -17.31 2.01 -1.38
N TYR A 156 -17.36 3.19 -2.00
CA TYR A 156 -17.24 4.47 -1.31
C TYR A 156 -18.55 5.26 -1.45
N ASP A 157 -19.15 5.62 -0.32
CA ASP A 157 -20.45 6.32 -0.29
C ASP A 157 -20.34 7.83 -0.63
N GLY A 158 -19.14 8.31 -0.97
CA GLY A 158 -18.91 9.70 -1.38
C GLY A 158 -18.76 9.88 -2.89
N ALA A 159 -18.66 11.15 -3.30
CA ALA A 159 -18.50 11.54 -4.69
C ALA A 159 -17.02 11.52 -5.12
N CYS A 160 -16.79 11.24 -6.40
CA CYS A 160 -15.50 11.38 -7.04
C CYS A 160 -15.06 12.85 -7.03
N ALA A 161 -13.81 13.12 -6.62
CA ALA A 161 -13.28 14.48 -6.51
C ALA A 161 -13.19 15.25 -7.85
N ILE A 162 -13.27 14.56 -9.00
CA ILE A 162 -13.19 15.16 -10.33
C ILE A 162 -14.56 15.30 -10.98
N CYS A 163 -15.32 14.20 -11.08
CA CYS A 163 -16.58 14.17 -11.82
C CYS A 163 -17.83 14.29 -10.95
N ASP A 164 -17.68 14.33 -9.62
CA ASP A 164 -18.77 14.36 -8.63
C ASP A 164 -19.73 13.15 -8.70
N GLY A 165 -19.38 12.12 -9.46
CA GLY A 165 -20.15 10.87 -9.58
C GLY A 165 -19.92 9.90 -8.42
N SER A 166 -20.84 8.96 -8.22
CA SER A 166 -20.71 7.90 -7.20
C SER A 166 -19.52 6.98 -7.50
N VAL A 167 -18.83 6.51 -6.45
CA VAL A 167 -17.64 5.66 -6.56
C VAL A 167 -17.93 4.25 -6.06
N GLU A 168 -18.27 3.35 -6.97
CA GLU A 168 -18.41 1.92 -6.67
C GLU A 168 -17.05 1.22 -6.56
N GLU A 169 -16.13 1.56 -7.47
CA GLU A 169 -14.74 1.14 -7.47
C GLU A 169 -13.86 2.32 -7.90
N GLY A 170 -12.76 2.52 -7.19
CA GLY A 170 -11.93 3.70 -7.38
C GLY A 170 -10.60 3.64 -6.65
N THR A 171 -9.93 4.79 -6.63
CA THR A 171 -8.61 4.95 -6.00
C THR A 171 -8.68 6.12 -5.03
N ARG A 172 -8.31 5.90 -3.77
CA ARG A 172 -8.06 6.96 -2.80
C ARG A 172 -6.59 7.37 -2.87
N ARG A 173 -6.36 8.67 -3.04
CA ARG A 173 -5.02 9.28 -2.96
C ARG A 173 -4.91 10.03 -1.65
N GLU A 174 -3.96 9.65 -0.83
CA GLU A 174 -3.59 10.37 0.39
C GLU A 174 -2.36 11.22 0.10
N TYR A 175 -2.50 12.53 0.30
CA TYR A 175 -1.45 13.52 0.10
C TYR A 175 -0.87 13.89 1.46
N ALA A 176 0.45 13.92 1.56
CA ALA A 176 1.14 14.40 2.74
C ALA A 176 2.27 15.34 2.31
N GLU A 177 2.35 16.50 2.97
CA GLU A 177 3.55 17.33 2.91
C GLU A 177 4.47 16.93 4.06
N GLU A 178 5.62 16.39 3.71
CA GLU A 178 6.57 15.80 4.63
C GLU A 178 7.90 16.56 4.58
N PHE A 179 8.50 16.82 5.74
CA PHE A 179 9.85 17.36 5.82
C PHE A 179 10.85 16.22 5.87
N ALA A 180 11.59 16.02 4.77
CA ALA A 180 12.58 14.96 4.62
C ALA A 180 14.01 15.49 4.71
N VAL A 181 14.88 14.73 5.37
CA VAL A 181 16.32 14.98 5.46
C VAL A 181 17.05 13.67 5.23
N PHE A 182 17.94 13.61 4.23
CA PHE A 182 18.59 12.37 3.76
C PHE A 182 17.60 11.25 3.40
N GLY A 183 16.42 11.59 2.88
CA GLY A 183 15.35 10.62 2.60
C GLY A 183 14.56 10.15 3.85
N LEU A 184 14.97 10.53 5.07
CA LEU A 184 14.20 10.27 6.28
C LEU A 184 13.20 11.40 6.53
N VAL A 185 11.92 11.05 6.62
CA VAL A 185 10.90 12.02 7.01
C VAL A 185 10.89 12.22 8.51
N LEU A 186 11.10 13.46 8.90
CA LEU A 186 11.17 13.89 10.28
C LEU A 186 9.80 14.30 10.81
N SER A 187 8.99 14.93 9.97
CA SER A 187 7.67 15.46 10.33
C SER A 187 6.74 15.50 9.12
N THR A 188 5.43 15.42 9.38
CA THR A 188 4.35 15.60 8.41
C THR A 188 3.60 16.87 8.79
N ALA A 189 3.59 17.86 7.90
CA ALA A 189 3.06 19.20 8.16
C ALA A 189 1.57 19.32 7.82
N ASP A 190 1.17 18.76 6.68
CA ASP A 190 -0.21 18.78 6.20
C ASP A 190 -0.57 17.44 5.55
N SER A 191 -1.83 17.03 5.69
CA SER A 191 -2.32 15.80 5.07
C SER A 191 -3.78 15.91 4.64
N GLY A 192 -4.11 15.24 3.54
CA GLY A 192 -5.45 15.21 2.99
C GLY A 192 -5.68 13.95 2.16
N SER A 193 -6.93 13.68 1.79
CA SER A 193 -7.22 12.56 0.91
C SER A 193 -8.36 12.88 -0.05
N ASN A 194 -8.20 12.46 -1.31
CA ASN A 194 -9.24 12.55 -2.33
C ASN A 194 -9.55 11.14 -2.86
N VAL A 195 -10.82 10.90 -3.18
CA VAL A 195 -11.26 9.64 -3.80
C VAL A 195 -11.66 9.90 -5.24
N TYR A 196 -11.20 9.04 -6.14
CA TYR A 196 -11.43 9.12 -7.57
C TYR A 196 -12.13 7.84 -8.04
N CYS A 197 -13.11 7.93 -8.92
CA CYS A 197 -13.61 6.76 -9.63
C CYS A 197 -12.51 6.19 -10.56
N GLN A 198 -12.63 4.93 -10.93
CA GLN A 198 -11.62 4.22 -11.73
C GLN A 198 -11.25 4.95 -13.04
N SER A 199 -12.24 5.49 -13.77
CA SER A 199 -11.99 6.19 -15.03
C SER A 199 -11.22 7.50 -14.83
N CYS A 200 -11.58 8.29 -13.83
CA CYS A 200 -10.87 9.53 -13.48
C CYS A 200 -9.45 9.25 -12.96
N ALA A 201 -9.26 8.19 -12.18
CA ALA A 201 -7.94 7.81 -11.68
C ALA A 201 -6.97 7.44 -12.82
N LEU A 202 -7.45 6.71 -13.83
CA LEU A 202 -6.66 6.32 -15.01
C LEU A 202 -6.28 7.51 -15.89
N LEU A 203 -7.20 8.46 -16.09
CA LEU A 203 -6.92 9.66 -16.88
C LEU A 203 -5.80 10.51 -16.25
N GLU A 204 -5.87 10.72 -14.93
CA GLU A 204 -4.83 11.44 -14.19
C GLU A 204 -3.48 10.71 -14.22
N ASP A 205 -3.47 9.38 -14.12
CA ASP A 205 -2.24 8.58 -14.16
C ASP A 205 -1.57 8.59 -15.55
N ASN A 206 -2.37 8.55 -16.62
CA ASN A 206 -1.87 8.69 -17.98
C ASN A 206 -1.33 10.10 -18.23
N ALA A 207 -2.04 11.13 -17.73
CA ALA A 207 -1.60 12.51 -17.86
C ALA A 207 -0.29 12.77 -17.11
N GLU A 208 -0.12 12.20 -15.91
CA GLU A 208 1.12 12.32 -15.12
C GLU A 208 2.30 11.62 -15.81
N SER A 209 2.09 10.39 -16.31
CA SER A 209 3.12 9.64 -17.03
C SER A 209 3.63 10.41 -18.26
N ALA A 210 2.72 11.03 -19.01
CA ALA A 210 3.08 11.86 -20.17
C ALA A 210 3.89 13.12 -19.80
N ARG A 211 3.68 13.71 -18.61
CA ARG A 211 4.48 14.84 -18.11
C ARG A 211 5.89 14.39 -17.71
N ILE A 212 6.02 13.24 -17.06
CA ILE A 212 7.32 12.70 -16.65
C ILE A 212 8.19 12.40 -17.87
N ASP A 213 7.62 11.76 -18.90
CA ASP A 213 8.35 11.46 -20.14
C ASP A 213 8.85 12.72 -20.87
N SER A 214 8.09 13.82 -20.78
CA SER A 214 8.47 15.09 -21.40
C SER A 214 9.55 15.83 -20.60
N ASP A 215 9.48 15.81 -19.26
CA ASP A 215 10.51 16.40 -18.39
C ASP A 215 11.85 15.63 -18.44
N GLU A 216 11.80 14.31 -18.55
CA GLU A 216 12.98 13.45 -18.73
C GLU A 216 13.67 13.75 -20.07
N ALA A 217 12.89 13.90 -21.15
CA ALA A 217 13.39 14.27 -22.47
C ALA A 217 14.03 15.67 -22.51
N LEU A 218 13.61 16.59 -21.63
CA LEU A 218 14.24 17.91 -21.48
C LEU A 218 15.52 17.84 -20.62
N ARG A 219 15.58 16.94 -19.63
CA ARG A 219 16.76 16.77 -18.76
C ARG A 219 17.91 16.03 -19.42
N ASN A 220 17.63 15.11 -20.36
CA ASN A 220 18.67 14.36 -21.06
C ASN A 220 18.49 14.42 -22.59
N PRO A 221 18.89 15.53 -23.24
CA PRO A 221 18.72 15.71 -24.69
C PRO A 221 19.51 14.71 -25.54
N PHE A 222 20.52 14.04 -24.98
CA PHE A 222 21.45 13.19 -25.70
C PHE A 222 20.95 11.74 -25.87
N GLU A 223 19.99 11.30 -25.07
CA GLU A 223 19.50 9.91 -25.12
C GLU A 223 18.46 9.68 -26.24
N LYS A 224 17.73 10.74 -26.61
CA LYS A 224 16.71 10.69 -27.67
C LYS A 224 17.29 10.53 -29.08
N ALA A 225 18.60 10.69 -29.26
CA ALA A 225 19.26 10.54 -30.55
C ALA A 225 19.58 9.08 -30.93
N ASN A 226 19.45 8.12 -30.00
CA ASN A 226 19.79 6.72 -30.22
C ASN A 226 18.60 5.75 -30.15
N THR A 227 17.37 6.25 -30.01
CA THR A 227 16.19 5.39 -30.13
C THR A 227 15.90 5.16 -31.62
N PRO A 228 15.95 3.92 -32.14
CA PRO A 228 15.53 3.65 -33.50
C PRO A 228 14.04 3.97 -33.61
N GLU A 229 13.73 4.99 -34.39
CA GLU A 229 12.39 5.38 -34.77
C GLU A 229 11.78 4.24 -35.61
N THR A 230 11.01 3.35 -34.99
CA THR A 230 10.18 2.39 -35.73
C THR A 230 9.01 3.17 -36.34
N THR A 231 9.27 3.85 -37.44
CA THR A 231 8.23 4.38 -38.33
C THR A 231 7.51 3.20 -38.98
N ASP A 232 6.36 2.84 -38.43
CA ASP A 232 5.37 2.00 -39.10
C ASP A 232 4.72 2.86 -40.19
N THR A 233 5.34 2.84 -41.37
CA THR A 233 4.84 3.53 -42.56
C THR A 233 3.90 2.58 -43.27
N THR A 234 2.61 2.82 -43.11
CA THR A 234 1.57 2.23 -43.96
C THR A 234 1.75 2.80 -45.36
N GLU A 235 2.41 2.04 -46.25
CA GLU A 235 2.57 2.41 -47.65
C GLU A 235 1.36 1.88 -48.45
N SER A 236 0.40 2.77 -48.68
CA SER A 236 -0.61 2.65 -49.71
C SER A 236 0.04 2.84 -51.08
N GLY A 237 0.26 1.73 -51.80
CA GLY A 237 0.68 1.72 -53.20
C GLY A 237 -0.52 1.56 -54.13
N GLU A 238 -0.92 2.66 -54.75
CA GLU A 238 -1.86 2.74 -55.87
C GLU A 238 -1.25 2.09 -57.14
N ALA A 239 -1.99 1.21 -57.81
CA ALA A 239 -1.70 0.81 -59.19
C ALA A 239 -3.00 0.54 -59.98
N ASP A 240 -3.29 1.49 -60.86
CA ASP A 240 -3.81 1.38 -62.23
C ASP A 240 -5.23 0.80 -62.50
N PRO A 241 -6.16 1.60 -63.07
CA PRO A 241 -7.47 1.15 -63.50
C PRO A 241 -7.47 0.83 -64.99
N THR A 242 -7.83 -0.38 -65.39
CA THR A 242 -8.53 -0.61 -66.66
C THR A 242 -9.12 -2.02 -66.75
N PHE A 243 -10.22 -2.09 -67.51
CA PHE A 243 -10.84 -3.25 -68.13
C PHE A 243 -12.06 -3.91 -67.44
N GLU A 244 -13.21 -3.61 -68.05
CA GLU A 244 -14.37 -4.46 -68.39
C GLU A 244 -14.46 -5.84 -67.70
N ASN A 245 -15.62 -6.30 -67.23
CA ASN A 245 -16.76 -6.61 -68.11
C ASN A 245 -17.92 -7.23 -67.30
N GLN A 246 -19.15 -6.97 -67.76
CA GLN A 246 -20.34 -7.86 -67.74
C GLN A 246 -20.84 -8.40 -66.39
N SER A 247 -21.97 -7.87 -65.92
CA SER A 247 -23.33 -8.38 -66.17
C SER A 247 -23.70 -9.57 -65.27
N ASN A 248 -24.73 -9.41 -64.44
CA ASN A 248 -26.01 -10.09 -64.66
C ASN A 248 -26.90 -9.92 -63.41
N SER A 249 -27.81 -8.95 -63.52
CA SER A 249 -29.06 -8.91 -62.77
C SER A 249 -29.99 -10.03 -63.25
N ARG A 250 -30.48 -10.89 -62.34
CA ARG A 250 -31.78 -11.56 -62.51
C ARG A 250 -32.35 -12.00 -61.17
N SER A 251 -33.34 -11.23 -60.71
CA SER A 251 -34.50 -11.70 -59.96
C SER A 251 -35.13 -12.90 -60.68
N ILE A 252 -35.69 -13.88 -59.96
CA ILE A 252 -36.97 -14.55 -60.25
C ILE A 252 -37.44 -15.31 -58.99
N GLU A 253 -38.68 -15.04 -58.60
CA GLU A 253 -39.57 -15.77 -57.70
C GLU A 253 -39.85 -17.20 -58.20
N ARG A 254 -40.06 -18.20 -57.33
CA ARG A 254 -41.27 -19.06 -57.32
C ARG A 254 -41.23 -20.27 -56.38
N THR A 255 -42.28 -20.36 -55.56
CA THR A 255 -43.18 -21.50 -55.26
C THR A 255 -42.65 -22.92 -55.04
N GLU A 256 -43.03 -23.44 -53.87
CA GLU A 256 -43.79 -24.69 -53.62
C GLU A 256 -43.50 -25.91 -54.48
N GLU A 257 -43.07 -26.99 -53.82
CA GLU A 257 -43.75 -28.30 -53.78
C GLU A 257 -43.50 -28.98 -52.42
#